data_AF-A0AAN9A276-F1
#
_entry.id   AF-A0AAN9A276-F1
#
_cell.length_a   1.000
_cell.length_b   1.000
_cell.length_c   1.000
_cell.angle_alpha   90.00
_cell.angle_beta   90.00
_cell.angle_gamma   90.00
#
_symmetry.space_group_name_H-M   'P 1'
#
loop_
_entity.id
_entity.type
_entity.pdbx_description
1 polymer ?
#
loop_
_entity_poly.entity_id
_entity_poly.type
_entity_poly.pdbx_seq_one_letter_code
_entity_poly.pdbx_strand_id
1 'polypeptide(L)' 'MCLYFKFLNSIFHIGNAIKQNPGYLKLRKIKAAANIGKTMSQAQNRVYLGADTLMLNLNDKEFDDNVVRVAK' A
#
# COMPACT_ATOMS: atom_id res chain seq x y z
N MET A 1 5.19 -35.23 2.98
CA MET A 1 4.18 -34.29 3.54
C MET A 1 4.81 -33.13 4.34
N CYS A 2 5.68 -33.40 5.33
CA CYS A 2 6.21 -32.35 6.23
C CYS A 2 7.09 -31.27 5.52
N LEU A 3 7.83 -31.65 4.48
CA LEU A 3 8.70 -30.72 3.72
C LEU A 3 7.91 -29.61 3.00
N TYR A 4 6.74 -29.95 2.45
CA TYR A 4 5.88 -29.01 1.73
C TYR A 4 5.23 -28.02 2.71
N PHE A 5 4.82 -28.49 3.89
CA PHE A 5 4.30 -27.63 4.95
C PHE A 5 5.35 -26.65 5.45
N LYS A 6 6.60 -27.09 5.65
CA LYS A 6 7.72 -26.23 6.07
C LYS A 6 8.07 -25.16 5.01
N PHE A 7 7.99 -25.52 3.73
CA PHE A 7 8.17 -24.57 2.62
C PHE A 7 7.02 -23.55 2.53
N LEU A 8 5.77 -23.99 2.67
CA LEU A 8 4.60 -23.12 2.62
C LEU A 8 4.61 -22.05 3.73
N ASN A 9 5.01 -22.45 4.95
CA ASN A 9 5.10 -21.55 6.09
C ASN A 9 6.19 -20.48 5.89
N SER A 10 7.30 -20.81 5.22
CA SER A 10 8.37 -19.86 4.93
C SER A 10 7.89 -18.71 4.02
N ILE A 11 7.16 -19.03 2.95
CA ILE A 11 6.61 -18.02 2.02
C ILE A 11 5.59 -17.13 2.72
N PHE A 12 4.76 -17.71 3.58
CA PHE A 12 3.77 -16.96 4.36
C PHE A 12 4.44 -15.94 5.29
N HIS A 13 5.54 -16.32 5.97
CA HIS A 13 6.29 -15.40 6.83
C HIS A 13 6.95 -14.26 6.04
N ILE A 14 7.53 -14.55 4.87
CA ILE A 14 8.08 -13.53 3.98
C ILE A 14 6.96 -12.58 3.52
N GLY A 15 5.79 -13.11 3.17
CA GLY A 15 4.63 -12.31 2.78
C GLY A 15 4.13 -11.37 3.89
N ASN A 16 4.16 -11.80 5.15
CA ASN A 16 3.82 -10.96 6.29
C ASN A 16 4.89 -9.89 6.56
N ALA A 17 6.18 -10.25 6.46
CA ALA A 17 7.27 -9.30 6.63
C ALA A 17 7.25 -8.17 5.58
N ILE A 18 6.95 -8.49 4.31
CA ILE A 18 6.83 -7.48 3.24
C ILE A 18 5.67 -6.52 3.50
N LYS A 19 4.55 -7.02 4.01
CA LYS A 19 3.37 -6.20 4.32
C LYS A 19 3.60 -5.22 5.47
N GLN A 20 4.54 -5.50 6.37
CA GLN A 20 4.89 -4.63 7.50
C GLN A 20 5.98 -3.60 7.16
N ASN A 21 6.63 -3.72 6.00
CA ASN A 21 7.67 -2.79 5.60
C ASN A 21 7.07 -1.42 5.18
N PRO A 22 7.38 -0.31 5.90
CA PRO A 22 6.85 1.03 5.58
C PRO A 22 7.08 1.44 4.11
N GLY A 23 8.22 1.07 3.53
CA GLY A 23 8.55 1.37 2.14
C GLY A 23 7.59 0.70 1.14
N TYR A 24 7.15 -0.53 1.43
CA TYR A 24 6.23 -1.26 0.57
C TYR A 24 4.80 -0.68 0.61
N LEU A 25 4.31 -0.29 1.79
CA LEU A 25 2.98 0.32 1.89
C LEU A 25 2.92 1.66 1.16
N LYS A 26 3.98 2.48 1.21
CA LYS A 26 4.07 3.76 0.51
C LYS A 26 3.96 3.59 -1.01
N LEU A 27 4.74 2.65 -1.57
CA LEU A 27 4.68 2.31 -2.99
C LEU A 27 3.31 1.76 -3.41
N ARG A 28 2.69 0.93 -2.55
CA ARG A 28 1.36 0.37 -2.82
C ARG A 28 0.27 1.45 -2.83
N LYS A 29 0.35 2.45 -1.95
CA LYS A 29 -0.56 3.62 -1.96
C LYS A 29 -0.36 4.49 -3.19
N ILE A 30 0.89 4.77 -3.58
CA ILE A 30 1.19 5.49 -4.84
C ILE A 30 0.54 4.78 -6.04
N LYS A 31 0.66 3.45 -6.10
CA LYS A 31 0.04 2.64 -7.15
C LYS A 31 -1.49 2.72 -7.13
N ALA A 32 -2.11 2.75 -5.95
CA ALA A 32 -3.55 2.93 -5.81
C ALA A 32 -4.00 4.33 -6.29
N ALA A 33 -3.31 5.39 -5.88
CA ALA A 33 -3.56 6.76 -6.34
C ALA A 33 -3.43 6.89 -7.86
N ALA A 34 -2.40 6.28 -8.46
CA ALA A 34 -2.21 6.26 -9.91
C ALA A 34 -3.36 5.54 -10.65
N ASN A 35 -3.84 4.43 -10.10
CA ASN A 35 -5.00 3.72 -10.65
C ASN A 35 -6.28 4.58 -10.57
N ILE A 36 -6.50 5.26 -9.44
CA ILE A 36 -7.64 6.19 -9.27
C ILE A 36 -7.53 7.32 -10.29
N GLY A 37 -6.36 7.93 -10.46
CA GLY A 37 -6.14 8.97 -11.47
C GLY A 37 -6.43 8.49 -12.89
N LYS A 38 -6.02 7.27 -13.24
CA LYS A 38 -6.34 6.65 -14.54
C LYS A 38 -7.84 6.44 -14.70
N THR A 39 -8.53 5.88 -13.70
CA THR A 39 -9.99 5.72 -13.73
C THR A 39 -10.70 7.06 -13.84
N MET A 40 -10.24 8.10 -13.14
CA MET A 40 -10.81 9.45 -13.21
C MET A 40 -10.60 10.12 -14.58
N SER A 41 -9.45 9.92 -15.23
CA SER A 41 -9.21 10.43 -16.59
C SER A 41 -10.15 9.81 -17.63
N GLN A 42 -10.52 8.53 -17.41
CA GLN A 42 -11.42 7.77 -18.27
C GLN A 42 -12.90 7.94 -17.89
N ALA A 43 -13.19 8.41 -16.67
CA ALA A 43 -14.55 8.62 -16.20
C ALA A 43 -15.22 9.76 -16.96
N GLN A 44 -16.48 9.55 -17.34
CA GLN A 44 -17.30 10.53 -18.04
C GLN A 44 -17.65 11.73 -17.13
N ASN A 45 -17.66 11.52 -15.81
CA ASN A 45 -17.83 12.59 -14.82
C ASN A 45 -16.48 12.90 -14.15
N ARG A 46 -15.81 13.95 -14.63
CA ARG A 46 -14.51 14.37 -14.15
C ARG A 46 -14.70 15.33 -12.97
N VAL A 47 -14.94 14.78 -11.79
CA VAL A 47 -14.79 15.56 -10.56
C VAL A 47 -13.29 15.85 -10.40
N TYR A 48 -12.91 17.12 -10.50
CA TYR A 48 -11.53 17.56 -10.31
C TYR A 48 -11.18 17.42 -8.82
N LEU A 49 -10.52 16.32 -8.46
CA LEU A 49 -9.96 16.10 -7.13
C LEU A 49 -8.62 16.86 -7.04
N GLY A 50 -8.40 17.58 -5.93
CA GLY A 50 -7.11 18.22 -5.67
C GLY A 50 -5.99 17.17 -5.64
N ALA A 51 -4.81 17.53 -6.16
CA ALA A 51 -3.70 16.58 -6.31
C ALA A 51 -3.32 15.90 -4.99
N ASP A 52 -3.40 16.60 -3.86
CA ASP A 52 -3.12 16.06 -2.53
C ASP A 52 -4.13 14.99 -2.09
N THR A 53 -5.42 15.23 -2.34
CA THR A 53 -6.49 14.26 -2.05
C THR A 53 -6.45 13.03 -2.96
N LEU A 54 -6.09 13.22 -4.24
CA LEU A 54 -5.90 12.13 -5.19
C LEU A 54 -4.72 11.25 -4.81
N MET A 55 -3.64 11.86 -4.32
CA MET A 55 -2.44 11.19 -3.83
C MET A 55 -2.62 10.60 -2.42
N LEU A 56 -3.86 10.39 -1.95
CA LEU A 56 -4.16 9.68 -0.70
C LEU A 56 -3.32 10.14 0.50
N ASN A 57 -3.05 11.46 0.59
CA ASN A 57 -2.25 12.10 1.64
C ASN A 57 -0.92 11.39 1.92
N LEU A 58 -0.17 11.05 0.87
CA LEU A 58 1.14 10.38 0.95
C LEU A 58 2.24 11.20 1.68
N ASN A 59 2.02 12.50 1.92
CA ASN A 59 2.96 13.41 2.56
C ASN A 59 2.75 13.55 4.09
N ASP A 60 1.67 12.99 4.66
CA ASP A 60 1.43 13.13 6.09
C ASP A 60 2.38 12.27 6.93
N LYS A 61 3.07 12.93 7.88
CA LYS A 61 3.91 12.29 8.91
C LYS A 61 3.15 11.26 9.75
N GLU A 62 1.83 11.40 9.83
CA GLU A 62 0.94 10.47 10.53
C GLU A 62 1.04 9.05 9.98
N PHE A 63 1.40 8.88 8.70
CA PHE A 63 1.59 7.57 8.10
C PHE A 63 2.85 6.85 8.60
N ASP A 64 3.97 7.57 8.71
CA ASP A 64 5.21 7.00 9.26
C ASP A 64 5.00 6.61 10.74
N ASP A 65 4.28 7.43 11.50
CA ASP A 65 3.98 7.17 12.92
C ASP A 65 3.05 5.95 13.13
N ASN A 66 2.06 5.74 12.25
CA ASN A 66 1.17 4.58 12.33
C ASN A 66 1.89 3.28 11.96
N VAL A 67 2.81 3.29 10.99
CA VAL A 67 3.63 2.11 10.69
C VAL A 67 4.60 1.80 11.83
N VAL A 68 5.21 2.83 12.44
CA VAL A 68 6.08 2.67 13.61
C VAL A 68 5.33 2.10 14.81
N ARG A 69 4.06 2.48 15.02
CA ARG A 69 3.20 1.92 16.09
C ARG A 69 2.80 0.47 15.86
N VAL A 70 2.60 0.05 14.61
CA VAL A 70 2.27 -1.34 14.27
C VAL A 70 3.50 -2.26 14.32
N ALA A 71 4.69 -1.69 14.15
CA ALA A 71 5.97 -2.41 14.24
C ALA A 71 6.50 -2.57 15.68
N LYS A 72 5.82 -2.00 16.68
CA LYS A 72 6.17 -2.08 18.11
C LYS A 72 5.23 -3.06 18.82
#